data_AF-A0A833NA88-F1
#
_entry.id   AF-A0A833NA88-F1
#
_cell.length_a   1.000
_cell.length_b   1.000
_cell.length_c   1.000
_cell.angle_alpha   90.00
_cell.angle_beta   90.00
_cell.angle_gamma   90.00
#
_symmetry.space_group_name_H-M   'P 1'
#
loop_
_entity.id
_entity.type
_entity.pdbx_description
1 polymer ?
#
loop_
_entity_poly.entity_id
_entity_poly.type
_entity_poly.pdbx_seq_one_letter_code
_entity_poly.pdbx_strand_id
1 'polypeptide(L)' 'MPQSLEWLTDNGNCHIAKETRVFASALGFVVYITPARSPHSNGIAEAFVKTFKRGDVYLYDLPDPATVMARLPKWI' A
#
# COMPACT_ATOMS: atom_id res chain seq x y z
N MET A 1 17.26 -1.06 20.38
CA MET A 1 16.13 -2.00 20.60
C MET A 1 15.46 -2.24 19.26
N PRO A 2 14.97 -3.46 18.95
CA PRO A 2 14.21 -3.67 17.71
C PRO A 2 12.99 -2.76 17.72
N GLN A 3 12.79 -2.01 16.63
CA GLN A 3 11.61 -1.16 16.47
C GLN A 3 10.45 -2.06 16.03
N SER A 4 9.30 -1.90 16.68
CA SER A 4 8.08 -2.59 16.27
C SER A 4 7.65 -2.11 14.89
N LEU A 5 7.20 -3.03 14.04
CA LEU A 5 6.75 -2.71 12.70
C LEU A 5 5.29 -2.21 12.75
N GLU A 6 5.08 -1.00 12.24
CA GLU A 6 3.77 -0.35 12.28
C GLU A 6 2.95 -0.73 11.04
N TRP A 7 1.70 -1.12 11.27
CA TRP A 7 0.72 -1.34 10.21
C TRP A 7 -0.01 -0.03 9.93
N LEU A 8 0.41 0.64 8.85
CA LEU A 8 -0.13 1.91 8.41
C LEU A 8 -0.87 1.71 7.08
N THR A 9 -2.19 1.80 7.11
CA THR A 9 -3.10 1.57 5.99
C THR A 9 -4.18 2.63 5.94
N ASP A 10 -4.86 2.76 4.80
CA ASP A 10 -6.10 3.52 4.73
C ASP A 10 -7.24 2.86 5.52
N ASN A 11 -8.31 3.61 5.76
CA ASN A 11 -9.48 3.15 6.53
C ASN A 11 -10.53 2.42 5.69
N GLY A 12 -10.15 1.83 4.56
CA GLY A 12 -11.00 1.00 3.72
C GLY A 12 -11.58 -0.15 4.54
N ASN A 13 -12.83 -0.53 4.23
CA ASN A 13 -13.60 -1.48 5.04
C ASN A 13 -12.83 -2.80 5.32
N CYS A 14 -12.08 -3.30 4.35
CA CYS A 14 -11.26 -4.50 4.49
C CYS A 14 -10.10 -4.33 5.50
N HIS A 15 -9.56 -3.13 5.65
CA HIS A 15 -8.42 -2.82 6.52
C HIS A 15 -8.83 -2.53 7.97
N ILE A 16 -10.05 -2.02 8.18
CA ILE A 16 -10.62 -1.79 9.51
C ILE A 16 -11.41 -2.99 10.05
N ALA A 17 -11.69 -3.99 9.20
CA ALA A 17 -12.34 -5.23 9.60
C ALA A 17 -11.63 -5.85 10.81
N LYS A 18 -12.42 -6.36 11.77
CA LYS A 18 -11.89 -6.91 13.02
C LYS A 18 -10.92 -8.07 12.76
N GLU A 19 -11.29 -8.96 11.84
CA GLU A 19 -10.49 -10.13 11.47
C GLU A 19 -9.12 -9.72 10.91
N THR A 20 -9.08 -8.75 10.00
CA THR A 20 -7.83 -8.20 9.45
C THR A 20 -6.92 -7.62 10.52
N ARG A 21 -7.47 -6.87 11.49
CA ARG A 21 -6.69 -6.28 12.58
C ARG A 21 -6.15 -7.33 13.55
N VAL A 22 -6.98 -8.31 13.90
CA VAL A 22 -6.56 -9.44 14.75
C VAL A 22 -5.43 -10.21 14.08
N PHE A 23 -5.55 -10.47 12.78
CA PHE A 23 -4.52 -11.14 12.00
C PHE A 23 -3.20 -10.33 11.96
N ALA A 24 -3.27 -9.02 11.68
CA ALA A 24 -2.08 -8.16 11.68
C ALA A 24 -1.39 -8.12 13.05
N SER A 25 -2.15 -8.01 14.15
CA SER A 25 -1.58 -8.09 15.51
C SER A 25 -0.94 -9.45 15.79
N ALA A 26 -1.52 -10.55 15.31
CA ALA A 26 -0.94 -11.89 15.47
C ALA A 26 0.38 -12.07 14.72
N LEU A 27 0.60 -11.33 13.62
CA LEU A 27 1.88 -11.27 12.91
C LEU A 27 2.94 -10.38 13.58
N GLY A 28 2.59 -9.73 14.70
CA GLY A 28 3.51 -8.87 15.46
C GLY A 28 3.51 -7.40 15.02
N PHE A 29 2.56 -6.98 14.19
CA PHE A 29 2.42 -5.58 13.82
C PHE A 29 1.71 -4.75 14.90
N VAL A 30 2.13 -3.50 15.05
CA VAL A 30 1.37 -2.50 15.80
C VAL A 30 0.35 -1.88 14.86
N VAL A 31 -0.93 -2.18 15.08
CA VAL A 31 -2.02 -1.68 14.25
C VAL A 31 -2.41 -0.27 14.66
N TYR A 32 -2.20 0.70 13.77
CA TYR A 32 -2.64 2.07 13.96
C TYR A 32 -3.90 2.35 13.15
N ILE A 33 -4.90 2.96 13.81
CA ILE A 33 -6.09 3.46 13.15
C ILE A 33 -5.94 4.98 13.05
N THR A 34 -5.65 5.48 11.85
CA THR A 34 -5.65 6.91 11.61
C THR A 34 -7.09 7.44 11.52
N PRO A 35 -7.37 8.70 11.90
CA PRO A 35 -8.66 9.32 11.58
C PRO A 35 -8.94 9.25 10.08
N ALA A 36 -10.22 9.13 9.70
CA ALA A 36 -10.59 9.14 8.29
C ALA A 36 -10.06 10.41 7.61
N ARG A 37 -9.32 10.26 6.50
CA ARG A 37 -8.63 11.33 5.76
C ARG A 37 -7.39 11.93 6.45
N SER A 38 -6.71 11.16 7.30
CA SER A 38 -5.36 11.54 7.74
C SER A 38 -4.39 11.57 6.54
N PRO A 39 -3.66 12.67 6.31
CA PRO A 39 -2.65 12.75 5.25
C PRO A 39 -1.51 11.74 5.41
N HIS A 40 -1.31 11.20 6.61
CA HIS A 40 -0.10 10.47 6.97
C HIS A 40 -0.06 9.02 6.45
N SER A 41 -1.17 8.27 6.50
CA SER A 41 -1.22 6.87 6.06
C SER A 41 -1.37 6.74 4.55
N ASN A 42 -2.30 7.49 3.96
CA ASN A 42 -2.49 7.51 2.50
C ASN A 42 -1.37 8.26 1.77
N GLY A 43 -0.77 9.27 2.38
CA GLY A 43 0.17 10.16 1.69
C GLY A 43 1.38 9.43 1.10
N ILE A 44 1.91 8.43 1.82
CA ILE A 44 3.08 7.66 1.37
C ILE A 44 2.71 6.76 0.18
N ALA A 45 1.63 5.97 0.31
CA ALA A 45 1.17 5.09 -0.75
C ALA A 45 0.75 5.88 -2.00
N GLU A 46 0.03 7.00 -1.82
CA GLU A 46 -0.37 7.88 -2.92
C GLU A 46 0.83 8.52 -3.63
N ALA A 47 1.84 8.98 -2.88
CA ALA A 47 3.05 9.56 -3.45
C ALA A 47 3.85 8.53 -4.24
N PHE A 48 3.96 7.30 -3.73
CA PHE A 48 4.58 6.18 -4.44
C PHE A 48 3.84 5.90 -5.76
N VAL A 49 2.52 5.68 -5.69
CA VAL A 49 1.71 5.36 -6.88
C VAL A 49 1.76 6.46 -7.92
N LYS A 50 1.72 7.74 -7.52
CA LYS A 50 1.86 8.88 -8.44
C LYS A 50 3.21 8.85 -9.17
N THR A 51 4.29 8.59 -8.44
CA THR A 51 5.65 8.55 -9.01
C THR A 51 5.81 7.36 -9.94
N PHE A 52 5.38 6.17 -9.51
CA PHE A 52 5.37 4.95 -10.31
C PHE A 52 4.56 5.10 -11.61
N LYS A 53 3.36 5.68 -11.53
CA LYS A 53 2.53 5.90 -12.73
C LYS A 53 3.20 6.84 -13.73
N ARG A 54 3.82 7.92 -13.24
CA ARG A 54 4.50 8.91 -14.08
C ARG A 54 5.79 8.37 -14.70
N GLY A 55 6.58 7.63 -13.93
CA GLY A 55 7.90 7.13 -14.34
C GLY A 55 7.82 5.93 -15.26
N ASP A 56 6.79 5.10 -15.10
CA ASP A 56 6.73 3.81 -15.79
C ASP A 56 5.41 3.67 -16.55
N VAL A 57 4.28 3.61 -15.86
CA VAL A 57 2.99 3.21 -16.45
C VAL A 57 2.61 4.07 -17.65
N TYR A 58 2.78 5.40 -17.59
CA TYR A 58 2.41 6.30 -18.67
C TYR A 58 3.40 6.34 -19.85
N LEU A 59 4.58 5.73 -19.71
CA LEU A 59 5.60 5.72 -20.76
C LEU A 59 5.51 4.49 -21.69
N TYR A 60 4.69 3.50 -21.35
CA TYR A 60 4.62 2.23 -22.08
C TYR A 60 3.20 1.95 -22.58
N ASP A 61 3.11 1.22 -23.69
CA ASP A 61 1.87 0.59 -24.14
C ASP A 61 1.60 -0.68 -23.30
N LEU A 62 0.43 -0.74 -22.69
CA LEU A 62 0.02 -1.75 -21.71
C LEU A 62 -1.36 -2.33 -22.09
N PRO A 63 -1.44 -3.06 -23.22
CA PRO A 63 -2.73 -3.48 -23.80
C PRO A 63 -3.46 -4.54 -22.97
N ASP A 64 -2.76 -5.26 -22.09
CA ASP A 64 -3.32 -6.37 -21.32
C ASP A 64 -2.58 -6.57 -19.97
N PRO A 65 -3.21 -7.27 -19.00
CA PRO A 65 -2.62 -7.50 -17.68
C PRO A 65 -1.31 -8.30 -17.71
N ALA A 66 -1.14 -9.23 -18.64
CA ALA A 66 0.08 -10.05 -18.71
C ALA A 66 1.28 -9.18 -19.11
N THR A 67 1.09 -8.23 -20.03
CA THR A 67 2.09 -7.22 -20.39
C THR A 67 2.48 -6.34 -19.20
N VAL A 68 1.52 -5.95 -18.35
CA VAL A 68 1.81 -5.20 -17.10
C VAL A 68 2.64 -6.04 -16.13
N MET A 69 2.23 -7.29 -15.88
CA MET A 69 2.91 -8.19 -14.96
C MET A 69 4.36 -8.51 -15.38
N ALA A 70 4.61 -8.65 -16.68
CA ALA A 70 5.96 -8.87 -17.20
C ALA A 70 6.89 -7.65 -17.03
N ARG A 71 6.31 -6.44 -16.92
CA ARG A 71 7.07 -5.19 -16.79
C ARG A 71 7.28 -4.75 -15.34
N LEU A 72 6.35 -5.08 -14.45
CA LEU A 72 6.39 -4.72 -13.02
C LEU A 72 7.76 -4.94 -12.33
N PRO A 73 8.46 -6.07 -12.50
CA PRO A 73 9.77 -6.28 -11.87
C PRO A 73 10.90 -5.36 -12.35
N LYS A 74 10.70 -4.63 -13.46
CA LYS A 74 11.66 -3.66 -13.98
C LYS A 74 11.40 -2.24 -13.48
N TRP A 75 10.24 -2.01 -12.87
CA TRP A 75 9.77 -0.70 -12.42
C TRP A 75 9.88 -0.51 -10.89
N ILE A 76 10.01 -1.61 -10.14
CA ILE A 76 10.03 -1.65 -8.67
C ILE A 76 11.38 -2.17 -8.17
#